data_AF-A0A2Z3USQ9-F1
#
_entry.id   AF-A0A2Z3USQ9-F1
#
_cell.length_a   1.000
_cell.length_b   1.000
_cell.length_c   1.000
_cell.angle_alpha   90.00
_cell.angle_beta   90.00
_cell.angle_gamma   90.00
#
_symmetry.space_group_name_H-M   'P 1'
#
loop_
_entity.id
_entity.type
_entity.pdbx_description
1 polymer ?
#
loop_
_entity_poly.entity_id
_entity_poly.type
_entity_poly.pdbx_seq_one_letter_code
_entity_poly.pdbx_strand_id
1 'polypeptide(L)' 'MTMGIDPKDLSEDDLFRELRQLHATRTETLMHGSDEALANHTTRSEELEQEYLRRHPARDVDPERLRAGARLR' A
#
# COMPACT_ATOMS: atom_id res chain seq x y z
N MET A 1 -12.52 7.98 -13.44
CA MET A 1 -11.22 8.16 -14.11
C MET A 1 -10.22 7.33 -13.33
N THR A 2 -9.44 6.46 -13.95
CA THR A 2 -8.43 5.69 -13.22
C THR A 2 -7.34 6.67 -12.80
N MET A 3 -7.00 6.72 -11.51
CA MET A 3 -5.94 7.58 -11.03
C MET A 3 -4.60 6.92 -11.33
N GLY A 4 -4.11 7.13 -12.54
CA GLY A 4 -2.87 6.52 -13.02
C GLY A 4 -3.08 5.21 -13.77
N ILE A 5 -1.97 4.51 -14.00
CA ILE A 5 -1.88 3.23 -14.71
C ILE A 5 -2.52 2.14 -13.84
N ASP A 6 -3.26 1.19 -14.45
CA ASP A 6 -3.80 0.03 -13.73
C ASP A 6 -2.64 -0.71 -13.04
N PRO A 7 -2.74 -1.04 -11.73
CA PRO A 7 -1.69 -1.76 -11.02
C PRO A 7 -1.22 -3.04 -11.74
N LYS A 8 -2.09 -3.71 -12.49
CA LYS A 8 -1.76 -4.93 -13.25
C LYS A 8 -0.78 -4.67 -14.38
N ASP A 9 -0.76 -3.45 -14.92
CA ASP A 9 0.12 -3.03 -16.01
C ASP A 9 1.46 -2.47 -15.49
N LEU A 10 1.61 -2.29 -14.17
CA LEU A 10 2.86 -1.82 -13.57
C LEU A 10 3.92 -2.92 -13.55
N SER A 11 5.18 -2.55 -13.81
CA SER A 11 6.32 -3.40 -13.46
C SER A 11 6.41 -3.60 -11.95
N GLU A 12 7.16 -4.61 -11.51
CA GLU A 12 7.36 -4.86 -10.07
C GLU A 12 8.04 -3.67 -9.37
N ASP A 13 9.08 -3.10 -9.98
CA ASP A 13 9.77 -1.92 -9.46
C ASP A 13 8.86 -0.70 -9.37
N ASP A 14 8.00 -0.50 -10.37
CA ASP A 14 7.04 0.61 -10.40
C ASP A 14 5.97 0.45 -9.32
N LEU A 15 5.42 -0.76 -9.16
CA LEU A 15 4.46 -1.08 -8.11
C LEU A 15 5.04 -0.78 -6.72
N PHE A 16 6.26 -1.24 -6.46
CA PHE A 16 6.92 -0.97 -5.18
C PHE A 16 7.26 0.51 -4.98
N ARG A 17 7.67 1.22 -6.03
CA ARG A 17 7.92 2.66 -5.96
C ARG A 17 6.65 3.42 -5.61
N GLU A 18 5.54 3.07 -6.24
CA GLU A 18 4.27 3.74 -6.03
C GLU A 18 3.69 3.47 -4.64
N LEU A 19 3.73 2.21 -4.16
CA LEU A 19 3.36 1.86 -2.79
C LEU A 19 4.15 2.67 -1.75
N ARG A 20 5.49 2.76 -1.91
CA ARG A 20 6.33 3.55 -1.00
C ARG A 20 5.95 5.03 -1.00
N GLN A 21 5.72 5.61 -2.18
CA GLN A 21 5.34 7.01 -2.30
C GLN A 21 3.98 7.28 -1.65
N LEU A 22 3.02 6.39 -1.88
CA LEU A 22 1.68 6.51 -1.32
C LEU A 22 1.72 6.44 0.21
N HIS A 23 2.45 5.46 0.78
CA HIS A 23 2.59 5.34 2.23
C HIS A 23 3.31 6.53 2.85
N ALA A 24 4.30 7.11 2.17
CA ALA A 24 5.06 8.25 2.66
C ALA A 24 4.20 9.51 2.88
N THR A 25 3.16 9.71 2.06
CA THR A 25 2.28 10.89 2.16
C THR A 25 0.93 10.61 2.80
N ARG A 26 0.58 9.33 3.05
CA ARG A 26 -0.74 8.92 3.53
C ARG A 26 -1.20 9.64 4.79
N THR A 27 -0.33 9.76 5.79
CA THR A 27 -0.66 10.41 7.08
C THR A 27 -0.92 11.90 6.91
N GLU A 28 -0.11 12.58 6.09
CA GLU A 28 -0.30 14.01 5.78
C GLU A 28 -1.61 14.23 5.03
N THR A 29 -1.92 13.40 4.02
CA THR A 29 -3.21 13.48 3.31
C THR A 29 -4.39 13.19 4.24
N LEU A 30 -4.23 12.28 5.21
CA LEU A 30 -5.27 11.98 6.19
C LEU A 30 -5.56 13.16 7.11
N MET A 31 -4.51 13.85 7.60
CA MET A 31 -4.66 14.95 8.55
C MET A 31 -5.03 16.27 7.88
N HIS A 32 -4.56 16.49 6.64
CA HIS A 32 -4.51 17.83 6.03
C HIS A 32 -4.99 17.87 4.56
N GLY A 33 -5.26 16.71 3.94
CA GLY A 33 -5.77 16.65 2.58
C GLY A 33 -7.24 17.03 2.47
N SER A 34 -7.70 17.35 1.26
CA SER A 34 -9.14 17.45 0.97
C SER A 34 -9.80 16.07 1.04
N ASP A 35 -11.12 16.03 1.23
CA ASP A 35 -11.90 14.79 1.20
C ASP A 35 -11.68 14.01 -0.11
N GLU A 36 -11.60 14.72 -1.23
CA GLU A 36 -11.30 14.14 -2.53
C GLU A 36 -9.88 13.52 -2.56
N ALA A 37 -8.87 14.25 -2.08
CA ALA A 37 -7.51 13.72 -2.02
C ALA A 37 -7.41 12.48 -1.11
N LEU A 38 -8.13 12.47 0.01
CA LEU A 38 -8.18 11.34 0.92
C LEU A 38 -8.88 10.12 0.29
N ALA A 39 -10.01 10.32 -0.37
CA ALA A 39 -10.73 9.26 -1.08
C ALA A 39 -9.85 8.63 -2.17
N ASN A 40 -9.20 9.49 -2.96
CA ASN A 40 -8.27 9.10 -4.01
C ASN A 40 -7.08 8.29 -3.49
N HIS A 41 -6.45 8.74 -2.41
CA HIS A 41 -5.40 7.97 -1.74
C HIS A 41 -5.91 6.62 -1.26
N THR A 42 -7.11 6.56 -0.68
CA THR A 42 -7.68 5.32 -0.15
C THR A 42 -7.87 4.29 -1.26
N THR A 43 -8.57 4.67 -2.34
CA THR A 43 -8.78 3.80 -3.50
C THR A 43 -7.45 3.33 -4.09
N ARG A 44 -6.49 4.26 -4.30
CA ARG A 44 -5.21 3.91 -4.90
C ARG A 44 -4.35 3.01 -4.00
N SER A 45 -4.44 3.18 -2.68
CA SER A 45 -3.78 2.28 -1.71
C SER A 45 -4.29 0.87 -1.87
N GLU A 46 -5.62 0.70 -1.84
CA GLU A 46 -6.26 -0.61 -1.93
C GLU A 46 -5.95 -1.31 -3.25
N GLU A 47 -6.00 -0.59 -4.37
CA GLU A 47 -5.66 -1.11 -5.69
C GLU A 47 -4.22 -1.66 -5.76
N LEU A 48 -3.24 -0.91 -5.28
CA LEU A 48 -1.84 -1.31 -5.32
C LEU A 48 -1.54 -2.44 -4.33
N GLU A 49 -2.14 -2.40 -3.14
CA GLU A 49 -1.99 -3.46 -2.11
C GLU A 49 -2.59 -4.78 -2.57
N GLN A 50 -3.77 -4.76 -3.21
CA GLN A 50 -4.39 -5.95 -3.80
C GLN A 50 -3.50 -6.57 -4.86
N GLU A 51 -2.91 -5.75 -5.73
CA GLU A 51 -1.99 -6.23 -6.75
C GLU A 51 -0.72 -6.83 -6.15
N TYR A 52 -0.14 -6.20 -5.12
CA TYR A 52 0.98 -6.76 -4.39
C TYR A 52 0.63 -8.13 -3.78
N LEU A 53 -0.52 -8.26 -3.10
CA LEU A 53 -0.96 -9.54 -2.53
C LEU A 53 -1.22 -10.60 -3.60
N ARG A 54 -1.71 -10.20 -4.77
CA ARG A 54 -1.91 -11.09 -5.92
C ARG A 54 -0.58 -11.63 -6.47
N ARG A 55 0.45 -10.78 -6.56
CA ARG A 55 1.80 -11.16 -7.02
C ARG A 55 2.58 -11.97 -5.96
N HIS A 56 2.34 -11.71 -4.68
CA HIS A 56 3.06 -12.33 -3.56
C HIS A 56 2.11 -13.07 -2.60
N PRO A 57 1.44 -14.15 -3.05
CA PRO A 57 0.51 -14.91 -2.20
C PRO A 57 1.20 -15.61 -1.02
N ALA A 58 2.50 -15.90 -1.15
CA ALA A 58 3.34 -16.50 -0.11
C ALA A 58 4.30 -15.47 0.53
N ARG A 59 3.87 -14.20 0.66
CA ARG A 59 4.70 -13.15 1.26
C ARG A 59 5.24 -13.57 2.63
N ASP A 60 6.51 -13.27 2.87
CA ASP A 60 7.13 -13.53 4.16
C ASP A 60 6.45 -12.68 5.24
N VAL A 61 5.95 -13.36 6.26
CA VAL A 61 5.39 -12.71 7.45
C VAL A 61 6.44 -12.80 8.52
N ASP A 62 7.03 -11.67 8.86
CA ASP A 62 7.99 -11.58 9.96
C ASP A 62 7.34 -12.09 11.27
N PRO A 63 7.80 -13.22 11.83
CA PRO A 63 7.25 -13.79 13.06
C PRO A 63 7.33 -12.84 14.25
N GLU A 64 8.30 -11.91 14.26
CA GLU A 64 8.48 -10.92 15.31
C GLU A 64 7.39 -9.84 15.30
N ARG A 65 6.71 -9.64 14.16
CA ARG A 65 5.55 -8.74 14.03
C ARG A 65 4.24 -9.43 14.41
N LEU A 66 4.25 -10.75 14.65
CA LEU A 66 3.10 -11.46 15.20
C LEU A 66 2.99 -11.21 16.70
N ARG A 67 1.75 -11.18 17.20
CA ARG A 67 1.47 -11.02 18.64
C ARG A 67 2.12 -12.09 19.53
N ALA A 68 2.48 -13.25 18.96
CA ALA A 68 3.23 -14.28 19.67
C ALA A 68 4.71 -13.90 19.81
N GLY A 69 5.37 -13.44 18.74
CA GLY A 69 6.75 -12.97 18.77
C GLY A 69 6.96 -11.71 19.62
N ALA A 70 5.98 -10.79 19.63
CA ALA A 70 6.03 -9.57 20.43
C ALA A 70 6.00 -9.80 21.96
N ARG A 71 5.51 -10.96 22.43
CA ARG A 71 5.46 -11.31 23.86
C ARG A 71 6.69 -12.08 24.35
N LEU A 72 7.59 -12.47 23.44
CA LEU A 72 8.81 -13.22 23.75
C LEU A 72 10.05 -12.31 23.92
N ARG A 73 9.86 -10.98 23.79
CA ARG A 73 10.89 -9.96 23.99
C ARG A 73 10.76 -9.26 25.32
#